data_AF-A0A8H5F1B4-F1
#
_entry.id   AF-A0A8H5F1B4-F1
#
_cell.length_a   1.000
_cell.length_b   1.000
_cell.length_c   1.000
_cell.angle_alpha   90.00
_cell.angle_beta   90.00
_cell.angle_gamma   90.00
#
_symmetry.space_group_name_H-M   'P 1'
#
loop_
_entity.id
_entity.type
_entity.pdbx_description
1 polymer ?
#
loop_
_entity_poly.entity_id
_entity_poly.type
_entity_poly.pdbx_seq_one_letter_code
_entity_poly.pdbx_strand_id
1 'polypeptide(L)'
;MPRTRRQTAQIPQEPESFESPEPDSSPSSQAGSSGDAELDLGLRMRVAGIAIVVLGGALPCRERKLAIPFAEPPLGKLCLKPPVLKTNLDAETFDASNFGLACFQQGVPAQSMSEDCLTINIFRPSDVPTDVKLPVLFWTYGGGFEAGTASGFNGSGIVAQSLVRGTPLVYVNFNYRLGPLGFPQGKEADHHKALNLAIKDQHAALQWVQENIGALGGDKTKIFESGSQATASTFNAERWQNSWEAFVGGVPGCADLAKTDHTFTCLQNATSEEILQGVDASLANPSEEFPFDPTIDGLGGVYPDYPSRLFERGHFAKLPFIAGTNLDEGTAFTLLGPNYTTDVIESFVVAN
;
A
#
# COMPACT_ATOMS: atom_id res chain seq x y z
N MET A 1 29.46 48.52 -30.14
CA MET A 1 29.49 48.07 -31.56
C MET A 1 30.87 47.48 -31.83
N PRO A 2 31.01 46.44 -32.68
CA PRO A 2 30.02 45.79 -33.54
C PRO A 2 29.49 44.50 -32.86
N ARG A 3 28.21 44.14 -32.78
CA ARG A 3 27.14 43.94 -33.79
C ARG A 3 27.54 43.01 -34.95
N THR A 4 27.27 41.73 -34.75
CA THR A 4 27.01 40.76 -35.83
C THR A 4 25.67 40.05 -35.58
N ARG A 5 25.02 39.72 -36.69
CA ARG A 5 23.57 39.60 -36.89
C ARG A 5 22.93 38.33 -36.31
N ARG A 6 21.63 38.49 -36.00
CA ARG A 6 20.60 37.44 -35.90
C ARG A 6 20.64 36.46 -37.08
N GLN A 7 20.47 35.18 -36.78
CA GLN A 7 19.69 34.27 -37.61
C GLN A 7 18.67 33.55 -36.72
N THR A 8 17.42 33.93 -36.91
CA THR A 8 16.22 33.19 -36.51
C THR A 8 16.12 31.94 -37.38
N ALA A 9 16.13 30.76 -36.77
CA ALA A 9 15.76 29.51 -37.44
C ALA A 9 14.30 29.21 -37.16
N GLN A 10 13.53 29.05 -38.24
CA GLN A 10 12.10 28.80 -38.28
C GLN A 10 11.75 27.37 -37.83
N ILE A 11 10.59 27.29 -37.20
CA ILE A 11 9.82 26.08 -36.89
C ILE A 11 9.38 25.43 -38.22
N PRO A 12 9.63 24.13 -38.46
CA PRO A 12 8.97 23.40 -39.54
C PRO A 12 7.56 22.98 -39.12
N GLN A 13 6.60 23.30 -39.98
CA GLN A 13 5.18 22.99 -39.86
C GLN A 13 4.87 21.49 -40.01
N GLU A 14 3.78 21.06 -39.37
CA GLU A 14 3.09 19.79 -39.58
C GLU A 14 2.66 19.60 -41.05
N PRO A 15 2.60 18.35 -41.55
CA PRO A 15 1.75 18.01 -42.67
C PRO A 15 0.41 17.41 -42.21
N GLU A 16 -0.60 17.79 -42.98
CA GLU A 16 -2.04 17.64 -42.79
C GLU A 16 -2.58 16.19 -42.88
N SER A 17 -3.75 16.03 -42.25
CA SER A 17 -4.88 15.14 -42.51
C SER A 17 -4.74 13.99 -43.53
N PHE A 18 -5.04 12.78 -43.06
CA PHE A 18 -5.52 11.68 -43.89
C PHE A 18 -6.94 11.27 -43.47
N GLU A 19 -7.86 11.40 -44.41
CA GLU A 19 -9.28 11.04 -44.33
C GLU A 19 -9.51 9.65 -44.97
N SER A 20 -10.47 8.91 -44.42
CA SER A 20 -10.77 7.49 -44.64
C SER A 20 -11.26 7.11 -46.04
N PRO A 21 -11.36 5.80 -46.31
CA PRO A 21 -12.56 5.30 -47.01
C PRO A 21 -13.17 4.03 -46.37
N GLU A 22 -14.49 4.04 -46.15
CA GLU A 22 -15.37 2.85 -46.19
C GLU A 22 -15.93 2.69 -47.63
N PRO A 23 -16.31 1.48 -48.10
CA PRO A 23 -17.68 0.93 -47.90
C PRO A 23 -17.65 -0.64 -47.78
N ASP A 24 -18.69 -1.46 -47.61
CA ASP A 24 -20.15 -1.40 -47.72
C ASP A 24 -20.79 -2.65 -47.03
N SER A 25 -22.09 -2.53 -46.77
CA SER A 25 -23.20 -3.44 -46.38
C SER A 25 -23.14 -5.00 -46.46
N SER A 26 -23.64 -5.62 -45.35
CA SER A 26 -24.75 -6.62 -45.16
C SER A 26 -25.18 -7.61 -46.27
N PRO A 27 -25.76 -8.84 -46.00
CA PRO A 27 -26.74 -9.12 -44.92
C PRO A 27 -26.84 -10.55 -44.28
N SER A 28 -27.46 -10.58 -43.09
CA SER A 28 -28.38 -11.57 -42.45
C SER A 28 -28.25 -13.12 -42.60
N SER A 29 -28.30 -13.84 -41.46
CA SER A 29 -29.30 -14.90 -41.19
C SER A 29 -29.29 -15.40 -39.73
N GLN A 30 -30.48 -15.71 -39.20
CA GLN A 30 -30.76 -16.21 -37.85
C GLN A 30 -30.58 -17.74 -37.67
N ALA A 31 -30.48 -18.12 -36.38
CA ALA A 31 -31.03 -19.31 -35.70
C ALA A 31 -30.14 -20.54 -35.45
N GLY A 32 -30.15 -21.02 -34.20
CA GLY A 32 -29.94 -22.44 -33.87
C GLY A 32 -29.02 -22.72 -32.67
N SER A 33 -29.60 -23.23 -31.59
CA SER A 33 -28.98 -23.61 -30.31
C SER A 33 -28.12 -24.87 -30.32
N SER A 34 -27.07 -24.90 -29.51
CA SER A 34 -26.57 -25.99 -28.64
C SER A 34 -25.16 -25.54 -28.19
N GLY A 35 -24.78 -25.49 -26.92
CA GLY A 35 -25.08 -26.39 -25.83
C GLY A 35 -23.82 -27.18 -25.54
N ASP A 36 -22.75 -26.53 -25.10
CA ASP A 36 -21.57 -27.17 -24.50
C ASP A 36 -21.11 -26.34 -23.30
N ALA A 37 -21.12 -27.00 -22.14
CA ALA A 37 -20.81 -26.44 -20.85
C ALA A 37 -19.29 -26.31 -20.69
N GLU A 38 -18.78 -25.09 -20.76
CA GLU A 38 -17.45 -24.77 -20.27
C GLU A 38 -17.54 -24.45 -18.77
N LEU A 39 -16.70 -25.13 -18.00
CA LEU A 39 -16.66 -25.14 -16.54
C LEU A 39 -16.13 -23.77 -16.05
N ASP A 40 -17.01 -22.77 -15.91
CA ASP A 40 -16.68 -21.48 -15.29
C ASP A 40 -16.50 -21.69 -13.78
N LEU A 41 -15.25 -21.91 -13.36
CA LEU A 41 -14.80 -21.91 -11.95
C LEU A 41 -14.76 -20.47 -11.38
N GLY A 42 -15.72 -19.65 -11.78
CA GLY A 42 -15.94 -18.30 -11.28
C GLY A 42 -16.67 -18.34 -9.95
N LEU A 43 -15.93 -18.49 -8.85
CA LEU A 43 -16.41 -18.12 -7.52
C LEU A 43 -16.50 -16.58 -7.45
N ARG A 44 -17.49 -16.03 -8.15
CA ARG A 44 -17.81 -14.61 -8.16
C ARG A 44 -18.40 -14.26 -6.81
N MET A 45 -17.74 -13.39 -6.06
CA MET A 45 -18.34 -12.70 -4.92
C MET A 45 -19.64 -12.07 -5.40
N ARG A 46 -20.79 -12.67 -5.05
CA ARG A 46 -22.08 -12.02 -5.26
C ARG A 46 -22.13 -10.87 -4.26
N VAL A 47 -21.67 -9.69 -4.70
CA VAL A 47 -22.01 -8.41 -4.10
C VAL A 47 -23.49 -8.13 -4.44
N ALA A 48 -24.38 -9.04 -4.04
CA ALA A 48 -25.80 -8.83 -4.11
C ALA A 48 -26.16 -7.96 -2.90
N GLY A 49 -26.16 -6.65 -3.11
CA GLY A 49 -26.76 -5.72 -2.16
C GLY A 49 -25.92 -5.33 -0.96
N ILE A 50 -24.62 -5.02 -1.12
CA ILE A 50 -23.96 -4.16 -0.12
C ILE A 50 -24.57 -2.77 -0.24
N ALA A 51 -25.66 -2.54 0.47
CA ALA A 51 -26.08 -1.20 0.85
C ALA A 51 -25.04 -0.71 1.87
N ILE A 52 -24.05 0.07 1.40
CA ILE A 52 -23.25 0.88 2.31
C ILE A 52 -24.19 1.97 2.81
N VAL A 53 -24.85 1.68 3.92
CA VAL A 53 -25.74 2.62 4.59
C VAL A 53 -24.85 3.55 5.41
N VAL A 54 -24.59 4.74 4.87
CA VAL A 54 -24.03 5.87 5.65
C VAL A 54 -25.17 6.38 6.53
N LEU A 55 -25.37 5.80 7.71
CA LEU A 55 -26.32 6.32 8.71
C LEU A 55 -25.58 6.71 9.99
N GLY A 56 -25.75 7.97 10.38
CA GLY A 56 -25.39 8.47 11.70
C GLY A 56 -26.38 7.97 12.74
N GLY A 57 -25.89 7.25 13.74
CA GLY A 57 -26.65 6.83 14.92
C GLY A 57 -25.80 6.01 15.89
N ALA A 58 -25.81 6.36 17.17
CA ALA A 58 -25.00 5.71 18.20
C ALA A 58 -25.57 4.33 18.59
N LEU A 59 -24.72 3.31 18.64
CA LEU A 59 -25.02 1.99 19.21
C LEU A 59 -23.98 1.61 20.30
N PRO A 60 -24.40 0.83 21.31
CA PRO A 60 -23.64 0.61 22.55
C PRO A 60 -22.50 -0.41 22.42
N CYS A 61 -21.61 -0.38 23.41
CA CYS A 61 -20.35 -1.11 23.51
C CYS A 61 -20.47 -2.65 23.39
N ARG A 62 -20.34 -3.20 22.17
CA ARG A 62 -19.64 -4.48 21.91
C ARG A 62 -19.48 -4.85 20.43
N GLU A 63 -19.96 -4.03 19.50
CA GLU A 63 -19.71 -4.21 18.06
C GLU A 63 -18.63 -3.23 17.60
N ARG A 64 -17.51 -3.76 17.09
CA ARG A 64 -16.37 -2.96 16.61
C ARG A 64 -16.80 -2.18 15.36
N LYS A 65 -16.77 -0.85 15.44
CA LYS A 65 -16.95 0.07 14.31
C LYS A 65 -15.68 0.05 13.47
N LEU A 66 -15.67 -0.53 12.27
CA LEU A 66 -14.43 -0.69 11.50
C LEU A 66 -14.63 -0.47 10.00
N ALA A 67 -13.60 0.09 9.36
CA ALA A 67 -13.46 0.18 7.91
C ALA A 67 -13.52 -1.20 7.23
N ILE A 68 -13.64 -1.21 5.91
CA ILE A 68 -13.85 -2.44 5.14
C ILE A 68 -12.58 -3.30 5.21
N PRO A 69 -12.62 -4.56 5.68
CA PRO A 69 -11.44 -5.43 5.63
C PRO A 69 -11.16 -5.86 4.20
N PHE A 70 -9.93 -5.65 3.71
CA PHE A 70 -9.51 -6.12 2.38
C PHE A 70 -8.78 -7.48 2.45
N ALA A 71 -8.30 -7.86 3.63
CA ALA A 71 -7.65 -9.14 3.89
C ALA A 71 -8.16 -9.75 5.20
N GLU A 72 -7.98 -11.05 5.36
CA GLU A 72 -8.16 -11.73 6.65
C GLU A 72 -7.22 -11.13 7.71
N PRO A 73 -7.66 -11.03 8.97
CA PRO A 73 -6.82 -10.52 10.05
C PRO A 73 -5.49 -11.30 10.13
N PRO A 74 -4.32 -10.64 10.11
CA PRO A 74 -3.02 -11.30 10.12
C PRO A 74 -2.64 -11.78 11.54
N LEU A 75 -3.53 -12.52 12.18
CA LEU A 75 -3.43 -12.98 13.57
C LEU A 75 -3.09 -14.47 13.64
N GLY A 76 -2.50 -14.89 14.76
CA GLY A 76 -2.24 -16.31 15.05
C GLY A 76 -1.47 -16.99 13.93
N LYS A 77 -2.06 -18.00 13.29
CA LYS A 77 -1.45 -18.71 12.15
C LYS A 77 -1.17 -17.84 10.92
N LEU A 78 -1.87 -16.71 10.79
CA LEU A 78 -1.65 -15.72 9.72
C LEU A 78 -0.68 -14.61 10.14
N CYS A 79 -0.27 -14.56 11.41
CA CYS A 79 0.78 -13.65 11.85
C CYS A 79 2.09 -14.00 11.11
N LEU A 80 2.78 -12.96 10.63
CA LEU A 80 3.98 -13.06 9.79
C LEU A 80 3.79 -13.90 8.51
N LYS A 81 2.57 -13.93 7.95
CA LYS A 81 2.29 -14.52 6.63
C LYS A 81 1.84 -13.47 5.61
N PRO A 82 1.97 -13.77 4.31
CA PRO A 82 1.32 -12.98 3.26
C PRO A 82 -0.18 -12.79 3.53
N PRO A 83 -0.75 -11.62 3.20
CA PRO A 83 -2.17 -11.37 3.38
C PRO A 83 -3.00 -12.36 2.55
N VAL A 84 -4.13 -12.78 3.12
CA VAL A 84 -5.13 -13.58 2.43
C VAL A 84 -6.31 -12.67 2.13
N LEU A 85 -6.71 -12.52 0.88
CA LEU A 85 -7.81 -11.61 0.52
C LEU A 85 -9.11 -11.99 1.21
N LYS A 86 -9.82 -10.97 1.71
CA LYS A 86 -11.14 -11.14 2.32
C LYS A 86 -12.19 -11.26 1.21
N THR A 87 -12.74 -12.45 1.02
CA THR A 87 -13.70 -12.74 -0.06
C THR A 87 -15.16 -12.67 0.39
N ASN A 88 -15.44 -12.45 1.68
CA ASN A 88 -16.78 -12.25 2.22
C ASN A 88 -16.68 -11.48 3.54
N LEU A 89 -17.71 -10.70 3.89
CA LEU A 89 -17.80 -9.99 5.16
C LEU A 89 -18.63 -10.73 6.21
N ASP A 90 -19.18 -11.90 5.86
CA ASP A 90 -20.04 -12.74 6.70
C ASP A 90 -21.25 -11.98 7.29
N ALA A 91 -21.68 -10.92 6.59
CA ALA A 91 -22.81 -10.08 6.96
C ALA A 91 -23.55 -9.59 5.70
N GLU A 92 -24.87 -9.45 5.79
CA GLU A 92 -25.68 -8.88 4.69
C GLU A 92 -25.45 -7.36 4.54
N THR A 93 -25.16 -6.68 5.65
CA THR A 93 -24.86 -5.25 5.69
C THR A 93 -23.64 -5.03 6.59
N PHE A 94 -22.78 -4.10 6.19
CA PHE A 94 -21.54 -3.79 6.90
C PHE A 94 -21.45 -2.28 7.16
N ASP A 95 -21.29 -1.89 8.43
CA ASP A 95 -21.10 -0.49 8.82
C ASP A 95 -19.63 -0.09 8.66
N ALA A 96 -19.34 0.63 7.57
CA ALA A 96 -18.03 1.20 7.28
C ALA A 96 -17.97 2.72 7.55
N SER A 97 -18.77 3.24 8.49
CA SER A 97 -18.85 4.69 8.78
C SER A 97 -17.64 5.26 9.53
N ASN A 98 -16.76 4.40 10.06
CA ASN A 98 -15.59 4.82 10.83
C ASN A 98 -14.32 4.19 10.26
N PHE A 99 -13.19 4.87 10.43
CA PHE A 99 -11.88 4.31 10.12
C PHE A 99 -11.59 3.06 10.94
N GLY A 100 -10.85 2.13 10.35
CA GLY A 100 -10.24 1.01 11.07
C GLY A 100 -9.14 1.47 12.02
N LEU A 101 -8.73 0.58 12.92
CA LEU A 101 -7.60 0.81 13.82
C LEU A 101 -6.28 0.85 13.03
N ALA A 102 -5.32 1.63 13.53
CA ALA A 102 -3.99 1.66 12.94
C ALA A 102 -3.26 0.33 13.16
N CYS A 103 -2.30 0.00 12.29
CA CYS A 103 -1.37 -1.09 12.56
C CYS A 103 -0.42 -0.72 13.71
N PHE A 104 0.14 -1.73 14.37
CA PHE A 104 1.09 -1.54 15.47
C PHE A 104 2.29 -0.68 15.06
N GLN A 105 2.57 0.33 15.88
CA GLN A 105 3.62 1.33 15.73
C GLN A 105 3.79 2.10 17.05
N GLN A 106 4.88 2.85 17.18
CA GLN A 106 5.05 3.78 18.30
C GLN A 106 4.23 5.06 18.11
N GLY A 107 3.98 5.78 19.21
CA GLY A 107 3.35 7.11 19.17
C GLY A 107 1.83 7.13 18.95
N VAL A 108 1.20 5.96 18.76
CA VAL A 108 -0.26 5.81 18.71
C VAL A 108 -0.73 5.10 19.99
N PRO A 109 -1.79 5.56 20.67
CA PRO A 109 -2.31 4.88 21.85
C PRO A 109 -2.74 3.45 21.55
N ALA A 110 -2.42 2.49 22.43
CA ALA A 110 -2.71 1.07 22.22
C ALA A 110 -4.18 0.77 21.89
N GLN A 111 -5.14 1.52 22.46
CA GLN A 111 -6.57 1.36 22.16
C GLN A 111 -6.97 1.81 20.74
N SER A 112 -6.08 2.51 20.04
CA SER A 112 -6.27 3.00 18.66
C SER A 112 -5.49 2.16 17.64
N MET A 113 -4.90 1.04 18.07
CA MET A 113 -4.14 0.13 17.22
C MET A 113 -4.64 -1.31 17.33
N SER A 114 -4.33 -2.11 16.31
CA SER A 114 -4.52 -3.55 16.32
C SER A 114 -3.60 -4.23 15.30
N GLU A 115 -3.29 -5.51 15.50
CA GLU A 115 -2.77 -6.36 14.42
C GLU A 115 -3.85 -6.64 13.36
N ASP A 116 -5.13 -6.64 13.76
CA ASP A 116 -6.29 -6.67 12.87
C ASP A 116 -6.52 -5.27 12.25
N CYS A 117 -5.58 -4.84 11.40
CA CYS A 117 -5.56 -3.49 10.85
C CYS A 117 -5.75 -3.42 9.33
N LEU A 118 -5.77 -4.55 8.59
CA LEU A 118 -5.80 -4.61 7.12
C LEU A 118 -7.17 -4.20 6.55
N THR A 119 -7.43 -2.90 6.62
CA THR A 119 -8.69 -2.26 6.26
C THR A 119 -8.50 -1.15 5.24
N ILE A 120 -9.55 -0.90 4.45
CA ILE A 120 -9.61 0.05 3.36
C ILE A 120 -10.81 0.99 3.52
N ASN A 121 -10.63 2.26 3.18
CA ASN A 121 -11.64 3.29 3.25
C ASN A 121 -11.88 3.85 1.85
N ILE A 122 -13.13 4.21 1.57
CA ILE A 122 -13.58 4.63 0.25
C ILE A 122 -14.38 5.92 0.41
N PHE A 123 -13.94 6.97 -0.27
CA PHE A 123 -14.59 8.26 -0.31
C PHE A 123 -15.04 8.50 -1.75
N ARG A 124 -16.33 8.74 -1.94
CA ARG A 124 -16.88 9.09 -3.26
C ARG A 124 -17.91 10.21 -3.15
N PRO A 125 -18.17 10.94 -4.24
CA PRO A 125 -19.30 11.85 -4.31
C PRO A 125 -20.63 11.14 -4.06
N SER A 126 -21.44 11.65 -3.13
CA SER A 126 -22.80 11.14 -2.87
C SER A 126 -23.73 11.38 -4.06
N ASP A 127 -23.52 12.47 -4.79
CA ASP A 127 -24.43 12.97 -5.82
C ASP A 127 -24.17 12.32 -7.20
N VAL A 128 -23.14 11.47 -7.29
CA VAL A 128 -22.82 10.71 -8.50
C VAL A 128 -23.37 9.29 -8.35
N PRO A 129 -24.27 8.86 -9.25
CA PRO A 129 -24.79 7.48 -9.28
C PRO A 129 -23.69 6.41 -9.40
N THR A 130 -23.92 5.21 -8.84
CA THR A 130 -22.93 4.11 -8.83
C THR A 130 -22.68 3.46 -10.19
N ASP A 131 -23.59 3.62 -11.14
CA ASP A 131 -23.44 3.16 -12.53
C ASP A 131 -22.48 4.06 -13.32
N VAL A 132 -22.32 5.32 -12.93
CA VAL A 132 -21.25 6.20 -13.43
C VAL A 132 -19.92 5.76 -12.82
N LYS A 133 -19.00 5.29 -13.66
CA LYS A 133 -17.68 4.80 -13.24
C LYS A 133 -16.66 5.93 -13.23
N LEU A 134 -16.22 6.31 -12.03
CA LEU A 134 -15.27 7.39 -11.78
C LEU A 134 -13.82 6.86 -11.68
N PRO A 135 -12.81 7.61 -12.13
CA PRO A 135 -11.42 7.23 -11.90
C PRO A 135 -11.12 7.12 -10.40
N VAL A 136 -10.21 6.21 -10.04
CA VAL A 136 -9.90 5.86 -8.65
C VAL A 136 -8.50 6.35 -8.30
N LEU A 137 -8.40 7.25 -7.33
CA LEU A 137 -7.16 7.63 -6.68
C LEU A 137 -6.89 6.66 -5.54
N PHE A 138 -5.88 5.81 -5.71
CA PHE A 138 -5.44 4.85 -4.70
C PHE A 138 -4.28 5.44 -3.92
N TRP A 139 -4.52 5.80 -2.66
CA TRP A 139 -3.58 6.52 -1.80
C TRP A 139 -2.89 5.61 -0.80
N THR A 140 -1.56 5.60 -0.84
CA THR A 140 -0.71 4.90 0.12
C THR A 140 0.01 5.91 1.02
N TYR A 141 -0.28 5.88 2.33
CA TYR A 141 0.38 6.79 3.27
C TYR A 141 1.86 6.46 3.47
N GLY A 142 2.61 7.46 3.94
CA GLY A 142 4.00 7.31 4.34
C GLY A 142 4.25 7.19 5.83
N GLY A 143 5.53 7.05 6.16
CA GLY A 143 6.03 7.11 7.52
C GLY A 143 7.24 6.20 7.77
N GLY A 144 8.15 6.11 6.78
CA GLY A 144 9.38 5.33 6.93
C GLY A 144 9.14 3.84 7.17
N PHE A 145 7.98 3.32 6.74
CA PHE A 145 7.53 1.95 7.00
C PHE A 145 7.31 1.57 8.46
N GLU A 146 7.48 2.50 9.40
CA GLU A 146 7.39 2.26 10.84
C GLU A 146 6.20 2.97 11.50
N ALA A 147 5.70 4.02 10.85
CA ALA A 147 4.56 4.79 11.31
C ALA A 147 3.61 5.14 10.15
N GLY A 148 2.42 5.59 10.51
CA GLY A 148 1.39 6.05 9.58
C GLY A 148 0.04 5.36 9.79
N THR A 149 -1.02 6.05 9.40
CA THR A 149 -2.40 5.54 9.49
C THR A 149 -3.26 6.11 8.37
N ALA A 150 -4.12 5.29 7.79
CA ALA A 150 -5.11 5.73 6.82
C ALA A 150 -6.07 6.80 7.38
N SER A 151 -6.34 6.78 8.69
CA SER A 151 -7.21 7.78 9.34
C SER A 151 -6.64 9.19 9.33
N GLY A 152 -5.32 9.33 9.17
CA GLY A 152 -4.65 10.63 9.01
C GLY A 152 -4.88 11.29 7.64
N PHE A 153 -5.39 10.54 6.65
CA PHE A 153 -5.51 10.98 5.26
C PHE A 153 -6.96 10.94 4.77
N ASN A 154 -7.86 11.68 5.43
CA ASN A 154 -9.28 11.75 5.06
C ASN A 154 -9.49 12.29 3.64
N GLY A 155 -10.11 11.48 2.78
CA GLY A 155 -10.31 11.78 1.35
C GLY A 155 -11.39 12.81 1.02
N SER A 156 -12.18 13.26 2.00
CA SER A 156 -13.36 14.12 1.77
C SER A 156 -13.00 15.42 1.04
N GLY A 157 -11.88 16.06 1.40
CA GLY A 157 -11.43 17.31 0.77
C GLY A 157 -11.03 17.12 -0.70
N ILE A 158 -10.30 16.05 -1.01
CA ILE A 158 -9.90 15.72 -2.39
C ILE A 158 -11.13 15.41 -3.24
N VAL A 159 -12.07 14.61 -2.72
CA VAL A 159 -13.32 14.27 -3.41
C VAL A 159 -14.15 15.53 -3.68
N ALA A 160 -14.33 16.40 -2.68
CA ALA A 160 -15.06 17.66 -2.85
C ALA A 160 -14.41 18.57 -3.90
N GLN A 161 -13.09 18.72 -3.86
CA GLN A 161 -12.37 19.53 -4.83
C GLN A 161 -12.44 18.95 -6.25
N SER A 162 -12.47 17.62 -6.38
CA SER A 162 -12.62 16.94 -7.68
C SER A 162 -13.95 17.27 -8.36
N LEU A 163 -15.03 17.45 -7.57
CA LEU A 163 -16.35 17.88 -8.06
C LEU A 163 -16.31 19.32 -8.55
N VAL A 164 -15.74 20.24 -7.76
CA VAL A 164 -15.61 21.67 -8.13
C VAL A 164 -14.80 21.84 -9.41
N ARG A 165 -13.76 21.01 -9.60
CA ARG A 165 -12.92 21.01 -10.81
C ARG A 165 -13.61 20.40 -12.04
N GLY A 166 -14.72 19.69 -11.87
CA GLY A 166 -15.41 18.97 -12.96
C GLY A 166 -14.74 17.64 -13.36
N THR A 167 -13.88 17.08 -12.51
CA THR A 167 -13.22 15.79 -12.73
C THR A 167 -13.45 14.88 -11.51
N PRO A 168 -14.69 14.44 -11.25
CA PRO A 168 -15.01 13.64 -10.07
C PRO A 168 -14.19 12.36 -10.01
N LEU A 169 -13.78 11.98 -8.80
CA LEU A 169 -13.00 10.76 -8.56
C LEU A 169 -13.49 10.02 -7.30
N VAL A 170 -13.17 8.74 -7.22
CA VAL A 170 -13.22 7.96 -5.97
C VAL A 170 -11.83 8.01 -5.34
N TYR A 171 -11.75 8.35 -4.06
CA TYR A 171 -10.51 8.28 -3.29
C TYR A 171 -10.54 7.04 -2.40
N VAL A 172 -9.47 6.27 -2.43
CA VAL A 172 -9.30 5.05 -1.65
C VAL A 172 -8.00 5.15 -0.86
N ASN A 173 -8.04 4.86 0.44
CA ASN A 173 -6.82 4.69 1.23
C ASN A 173 -6.96 3.46 2.14
N PHE A 174 -5.87 2.95 2.67
CA PHE A 174 -5.85 1.69 3.39
C PHE A 174 -4.68 1.64 4.37
N ASN A 175 -4.77 0.72 5.33
CA ASN A 175 -3.67 0.37 6.22
C ASN A 175 -2.86 -0.81 5.66
N TYR A 176 -1.55 -0.79 5.89
CA TYR A 176 -0.64 -1.89 5.64
C TYR A 176 0.24 -2.10 6.88
N ARG A 177 0.72 -3.33 7.11
CA ARG A 177 1.56 -3.63 8.28
C ARG A 177 2.84 -2.79 8.25
N LEU A 178 3.32 -2.42 9.43
CA LEU A 178 4.49 -1.56 9.64
C LEU A 178 5.56 -2.29 10.46
N GLY A 179 6.76 -1.73 10.49
CA GLY A 179 7.88 -2.18 11.31
C GLY A 179 8.14 -3.69 11.18
N PRO A 180 8.41 -4.41 12.28
CA PRO A 180 8.75 -5.84 12.23
C PRO A 180 7.61 -6.74 11.73
N LEU A 181 6.35 -6.32 11.86
CA LEU A 181 5.21 -7.10 11.37
C LEU A 181 5.01 -6.94 9.85
N GLY A 182 5.38 -5.78 9.30
CA GLY A 182 5.35 -5.49 7.87
C GLY A 182 6.61 -5.95 7.15
N PHE A 183 7.75 -5.90 7.83
CA PHE A 183 9.07 -6.24 7.29
C PHE A 183 9.80 -7.18 8.24
N PRO A 184 9.41 -8.46 8.32
CA PRO A 184 10.24 -9.48 8.95
C PRO A 184 11.59 -9.54 8.25
N GLN A 185 12.67 -9.68 9.01
CA GLN A 185 14.05 -9.62 8.50
C GLN A 185 14.84 -10.89 8.85
N GLY A 186 16.03 -11.01 8.28
CA GLY A 186 16.94 -12.12 8.54
C GLY A 186 16.70 -13.37 7.69
N LYS A 187 17.57 -14.37 7.90
CA LYS A 187 17.57 -15.64 7.14
C LYS A 187 16.28 -16.45 7.33
N GLU A 188 15.78 -16.48 8.56
CA GLU A 188 14.54 -17.18 8.90
C GLU A 188 13.37 -16.63 8.08
N ALA A 189 13.23 -15.29 8.00
CA ALA A 189 12.17 -14.65 7.23
C ALA A 189 12.26 -14.95 5.73
N ASP A 190 13.46 -14.95 5.13
CA ASP A 190 13.64 -15.34 3.73
C ASP A 190 13.26 -16.81 3.48
N HIS A 191 13.73 -17.72 4.34
CA HIS A 191 13.39 -19.15 4.25
C HIS A 191 11.87 -19.38 4.34
N HIS A 192 11.17 -18.63 5.18
CA HIS A 192 9.72 -18.67 5.30
C HIS A 192 8.96 -17.88 4.24
N LYS A 193 9.66 -17.20 3.31
CA LYS A 193 9.09 -16.30 2.29
C LYS A 193 8.21 -15.21 2.89
N ALA A 194 8.61 -14.75 4.08
CA ALA A 194 7.93 -13.76 4.89
C ALA A 194 8.55 -12.37 4.79
N LEU A 195 9.52 -12.14 3.90
CA LEU A 195 9.99 -10.78 3.59
C LEU A 195 8.88 -9.94 2.95
N ASN A 196 8.95 -8.61 3.11
CA ASN A 196 8.12 -7.62 2.41
C ASN A 196 6.60 -7.81 2.56
N LEU A 197 6.11 -8.18 3.76
CA LEU A 197 4.68 -8.41 4.00
C LEU A 197 3.85 -7.14 3.81
N ALA A 198 4.35 -5.99 4.24
CA ALA A 198 3.71 -4.70 4.05
C ALA A 198 3.45 -4.39 2.57
N ILE A 199 4.39 -4.72 1.69
CA ILE A 199 4.26 -4.49 0.25
C ILE A 199 3.26 -5.47 -0.34
N LYS A 200 3.25 -6.72 0.15
CA LYS A 200 2.20 -7.70 -0.18
C LYS A 200 0.82 -7.23 0.29
N ASP A 201 0.72 -6.53 1.43
CA ASP A 201 -0.54 -5.92 1.90
C ASP A 201 -1.01 -4.82 0.95
N GLN A 202 -0.11 -3.96 0.46
CA GLN A 202 -0.44 -2.94 -0.54
C GLN A 202 -0.94 -3.57 -1.85
N HIS A 203 -0.29 -4.64 -2.33
CA HIS A 203 -0.75 -5.39 -3.50
C HIS A 203 -2.12 -6.03 -3.26
N ALA A 204 -2.36 -6.60 -2.08
CA ALA A 204 -3.65 -7.18 -1.72
C ALA A 204 -4.76 -6.10 -1.67
N ALA A 205 -4.48 -4.92 -1.11
CA ALA A 205 -5.41 -3.80 -1.12
C ALA A 205 -5.73 -3.35 -2.57
N LEU A 206 -4.72 -3.24 -3.43
CA LEU A 206 -4.94 -2.89 -4.84
C LEU A 206 -5.74 -3.97 -5.59
N GLN A 207 -5.45 -5.25 -5.34
CA GLN A 207 -6.23 -6.36 -5.90
C GLN A 207 -7.68 -6.32 -5.42
N TRP A 208 -7.91 -6.06 -4.12
CA TRP A 208 -9.24 -5.88 -3.58
C TRP A 208 -9.98 -4.72 -4.27
N VAL A 209 -9.31 -3.58 -4.52
CA VAL A 209 -9.90 -2.45 -5.27
C VAL A 209 -10.26 -2.89 -6.69
N GLN A 210 -9.35 -3.56 -7.41
CA GLN A 210 -9.61 -4.09 -8.75
C GLN A 210 -10.84 -5.04 -8.77
N GLU A 211 -11.00 -5.87 -7.75
CA GLU A 211 -12.10 -6.82 -7.66
C GLU A 211 -13.43 -6.15 -7.26
N ASN A 212 -13.41 -5.11 -6.42
CA ASN A 212 -14.60 -4.63 -5.72
C ASN A 212 -15.06 -3.21 -6.09
N ILE A 213 -14.15 -2.30 -6.47
CA ILE A 213 -14.46 -0.86 -6.58
C ILE A 213 -15.53 -0.55 -7.63
N GLY A 214 -15.69 -1.43 -8.63
CA GLY A 214 -16.74 -1.34 -9.64
C GLY A 214 -18.15 -1.31 -9.05
N ALA A 215 -18.42 -2.06 -7.98
CA ALA A 215 -19.72 -2.04 -7.31
C ALA A 215 -19.98 -0.71 -6.58
N LEU A 216 -18.91 0.04 -6.28
CA LEU A 216 -18.93 1.27 -5.50
C LEU A 216 -18.78 2.53 -6.36
N GLY A 217 -18.92 2.41 -7.68
CA GLY A 217 -18.85 3.52 -8.64
C GLY A 217 -17.44 3.87 -9.11
N GLY A 218 -16.42 3.07 -8.80
CA GLY A 218 -15.09 3.23 -9.36
C GLY A 218 -14.93 2.55 -10.72
N ASP A 219 -14.13 3.14 -11.59
CA ASP A 219 -13.67 2.56 -12.85
C ASP A 219 -12.41 1.72 -12.60
N LYS A 220 -12.56 0.39 -12.65
CA LYS A 220 -11.48 -0.59 -12.44
C LYS A 220 -10.33 -0.42 -13.44
N THR A 221 -10.59 0.20 -14.59
CA THR A 221 -9.58 0.41 -15.65
C THR A 221 -8.82 1.72 -15.49
N LYS A 222 -9.24 2.59 -14.56
CA LYS A 222 -8.65 3.92 -14.33
C LYS A 222 -8.28 4.11 -12.86
N ILE A 223 -7.42 3.24 -12.37
CA ILE A 223 -6.81 3.37 -11.05
C ILE A 223 -5.45 4.05 -11.23
N PHE A 224 -5.22 5.13 -10.51
CA PHE A 224 -3.92 5.78 -10.44
C PHE A 224 -3.46 5.84 -8.99
N GLU A 225 -2.25 5.37 -8.76
CA GLU A 225 -1.63 5.34 -7.45
C GLU A 225 -1.00 6.70 -7.12
N SER A 226 -1.13 7.10 -5.86
CA SER A 226 -0.48 8.27 -5.30
C SER A 226 -0.16 8.03 -3.84
N GLY A 227 0.67 8.87 -3.26
CA GLY A 227 1.18 8.66 -1.92
C GLY A 227 2.70 8.77 -1.87
N SER A 228 3.23 8.61 -0.66
CA SER A 228 4.67 8.68 -0.42
C SER A 228 5.01 7.73 0.73
N GLN A 229 5.09 6.43 0.45
CA GLN A 229 5.37 5.37 1.44
C GLN A 229 6.65 5.67 2.25
N ALA A 230 7.78 5.54 1.57
CA ALA A 230 9.13 5.99 1.90
C ALA A 230 10.01 5.59 0.71
N THR A 231 11.25 6.05 0.68
CA THR A 231 12.25 5.48 -0.23
C THR A 231 12.72 4.15 0.35
N ALA A 232 12.57 3.06 -0.39
CA ALA A 232 13.02 1.74 0.06
C ALA A 232 14.56 1.64 0.01
N SER A 233 15.20 1.51 1.17
CA SER A 233 16.62 1.21 1.29
C SER A 233 16.80 -0.29 1.11
N THR A 234 16.73 -0.75 -0.15
CA THR A 234 16.69 -2.18 -0.47
C THR A 234 18.04 -2.85 -0.19
N PHE A 235 18.18 -3.49 0.97
CA PHE A 235 19.32 -4.32 1.35
C PHE A 235 18.93 -5.81 1.39
N ASN A 236 19.93 -6.70 1.55
CA ASN A 236 19.66 -8.12 1.80
C ASN A 236 19.13 -8.34 3.22
N ALA A 237 18.35 -9.41 3.42
CA ALA A 237 17.67 -9.69 4.69
C ALA A 237 18.59 -9.75 5.91
N GLU A 238 19.86 -10.15 5.71
CA GLU A 238 20.85 -10.24 6.79
C GLU A 238 21.26 -8.88 7.37
N ARG A 239 21.13 -7.77 6.61
CA ARG A 239 21.50 -6.42 7.08
C ARG A 239 20.77 -6.08 8.38
N TRP A 240 19.49 -6.43 8.42
CA TRP A 240 18.56 -6.08 9.49
C TRP A 240 18.35 -7.19 10.52
N GLN A 241 19.25 -8.18 10.56
CA GLN A 241 19.18 -9.28 11.53
C GLN A 241 19.18 -8.75 12.97
N ASN A 242 19.98 -7.73 13.28
CA ASN A 242 20.02 -7.14 14.62
C ASN A 242 18.69 -6.47 15.01
N SER A 243 18.01 -5.80 14.07
CA SER A 243 16.69 -5.22 14.27
C SER A 243 15.65 -6.30 14.59
N TRP A 244 15.72 -7.43 13.86
CA TRP A 244 14.86 -8.59 14.12
C TRP A 244 15.12 -9.22 15.49
N GLU A 245 16.39 -9.42 15.86
CA GLU A 245 16.78 -9.92 17.18
C GLU A 245 16.30 -8.98 18.30
N ALA A 246 16.36 -7.66 18.11
CA ALA A 246 15.86 -6.68 19.07
C ALA A 246 14.34 -6.76 19.24
N PHE A 247 13.60 -6.91 18.13
CA PHE A 247 12.15 -7.13 18.16
C PHE A 247 11.78 -8.39 18.93
N VAL A 248 12.35 -9.54 18.54
CA VAL A 248 12.04 -10.83 19.20
C VAL A 248 12.49 -10.84 20.66
N GLY A 249 13.64 -10.22 20.96
CA GLY A 249 14.16 -10.04 22.31
C GLY A 249 13.25 -9.19 23.20
N GLY A 250 12.47 -8.29 22.61
CA GLY A 250 11.49 -7.46 23.30
C GLY A 250 10.13 -8.13 23.53
N VAL A 251 9.85 -9.26 22.86
CA VAL A 251 8.64 -10.05 23.08
C VAL A 251 8.88 -11.01 24.26
N PRO A 252 8.28 -10.81 25.45
CA PRO A 252 8.66 -11.54 26.66
C PRO A 252 8.62 -13.06 26.54
N GLY A 253 7.58 -13.62 25.91
CA GLY A 253 7.46 -15.06 25.67
C GLY A 253 8.44 -15.64 24.64
N CYS A 254 9.11 -14.80 23.85
CA CYS A 254 9.99 -15.22 22.75
C CYS A 254 11.44 -14.75 22.90
N ALA A 255 11.78 -14.01 23.96
CA ALA A 255 13.07 -13.35 24.10
C ALA A 255 14.28 -14.31 24.00
N ASP A 256 14.16 -15.51 24.58
CA ASP A 256 15.22 -16.54 24.54
C ASP A 256 15.49 -17.09 23.13
N LEU A 257 14.55 -16.89 22.21
CA LEU A 257 14.65 -17.34 20.82
C LEU A 257 15.24 -16.27 19.90
N ALA A 258 15.45 -15.04 20.37
CA ALA A 258 15.82 -13.90 19.53
C ALA A 258 16.97 -14.18 18.56
N LYS A 259 18.00 -14.90 19.01
CA LYS A 259 19.21 -15.22 18.24
C LYS A 259 19.18 -16.61 17.58
N THR A 260 18.00 -17.18 17.43
CA THR A 260 17.77 -18.49 16.82
C THR A 260 17.03 -18.34 15.49
N ASP A 261 16.86 -19.45 14.77
CA ASP A 261 16.06 -19.58 13.54
C ASP A 261 14.67 -20.19 13.81
N HIS A 262 14.16 -20.06 15.04
CA HIS A 262 12.88 -20.63 15.49
C HIS A 262 11.94 -19.57 16.09
N THR A 263 12.06 -18.31 15.67
CA THR A 263 11.31 -17.19 16.25
C THR A 263 9.85 -17.16 15.78
N PHE A 264 9.57 -17.55 14.53
CA PHE A 264 8.25 -17.38 13.91
C PHE A 264 7.14 -18.13 14.64
N THR A 265 7.37 -19.39 15.03
CA THR A 265 6.34 -20.18 15.73
C THR A 265 6.02 -19.60 17.10
N CYS A 266 7.01 -19.01 17.78
CA CYS A 266 6.77 -18.34 19.05
C CYS A 266 5.95 -17.08 18.85
N LEU A 267 6.35 -16.22 17.91
CA LEU A 267 5.65 -14.96 17.60
C LEU A 267 4.20 -15.18 17.18
N GLN A 268 3.93 -16.24 16.40
CA GLN A 268 2.57 -16.61 15.99
C GLN A 268 1.65 -17.05 17.15
N ASN A 269 2.24 -17.45 18.29
CA ASN A 269 1.50 -17.84 19.49
C ASN A 269 1.55 -16.78 20.59
N ALA A 270 2.34 -15.71 20.42
CA ALA A 270 2.43 -14.61 21.35
C ALA A 270 1.13 -13.79 21.36
N THR A 271 0.88 -13.11 22.48
CA THR A 271 -0.25 -12.19 22.59
C THR A 271 0.04 -10.87 21.87
N SER A 272 -1.00 -10.18 21.40
CA SER A 272 -0.85 -8.86 20.78
C SER A 272 -0.18 -7.83 21.70
N GLU A 273 -0.33 -7.98 23.02
CA GLU A 273 0.37 -7.12 24.00
C GLU A 273 1.88 -7.39 24.01
N GLU A 274 2.30 -8.66 24.02
CA GLU A 274 3.72 -9.03 23.94
C GLU A 274 4.34 -8.61 22.60
N ILE A 275 3.59 -8.75 21.50
CA ILE A 275 4.04 -8.29 20.18
C ILE A 275 4.24 -6.77 20.17
N LEU A 276 3.31 -6.00 20.74
CA LEU A 276 3.45 -4.55 20.83
C LEU A 276 4.67 -4.15 21.69
N GLN A 277 4.94 -4.86 22.79
CA GLN A 277 6.15 -4.67 23.58
C GLN A 277 7.43 -4.93 22.76
N GLY A 278 7.42 -5.96 21.91
CA GLY A 278 8.51 -6.22 20.96
C GLY A 278 8.71 -5.07 19.97
N VAL A 279 7.62 -4.56 19.38
CA VAL A 279 7.65 -3.40 18.47
C VAL A 279 8.29 -2.21 19.19
N ASP A 280 7.80 -1.88 20.39
CA ASP A 280 8.32 -0.77 21.20
C ASP A 280 9.81 -0.94 21.52
N ALA A 281 10.24 -2.15 21.89
CA ALA A 281 11.63 -2.44 22.22
C ALA A 281 12.56 -2.28 21.01
N SER A 282 12.14 -2.76 19.83
CA SER A 282 12.96 -2.69 18.60
C SER A 282 13.20 -1.26 18.10
N LEU A 283 12.26 -0.35 18.39
CA LEU A 283 12.31 1.04 17.94
C LEU A 283 12.81 2.01 19.03
N ALA A 284 13.01 1.55 20.27
CA ALA A 284 13.47 2.42 21.36
C ALA A 284 14.93 2.87 21.21
N ASN A 285 15.80 2.00 20.69
CA ASN A 285 17.22 2.29 20.42
C ASN A 285 17.68 1.51 19.18
N PRO A 286 17.19 1.88 17.98
CA PRO A 286 17.49 1.12 16.78
C PRO A 286 18.96 1.30 16.38
N SER A 287 19.53 0.28 15.73
CA SER A 287 20.92 0.35 15.26
C SER A 287 21.12 1.25 14.04
N GLU A 288 20.05 1.54 13.30
CA GLU A 288 20.03 2.45 12.16
C GLU A 288 18.72 3.26 12.20
N GLU A 289 18.60 4.29 11.36
CA GLU A 289 17.44 5.21 11.37
C GLU A 289 16.13 4.54 10.94
N PHE A 290 16.20 3.58 10.01
CA PHE A 290 15.05 2.82 9.49
C PHE A 290 15.31 1.31 9.63
N PRO A 291 15.21 0.73 10.84
CA PRO A 291 15.50 -0.69 11.10
C PRO A 291 14.61 -1.70 10.36
N PHE A 292 13.49 -1.27 9.77
CA PHE A 292 12.53 -2.14 9.07
C PHE A 292 12.08 -1.54 7.72
N ASP A 293 12.70 -2.00 6.64
CA ASP A 293 12.52 -1.47 5.27
C ASP A 293 12.31 -2.65 4.27
N PRO A 294 11.84 -2.45 3.01
CA PRO A 294 11.82 -3.49 2.02
C PRO A 294 13.20 -4.10 1.78
N THR A 295 13.19 -5.41 1.60
CA THR A 295 14.37 -6.25 1.53
C THR A 295 14.44 -6.95 0.19
N ILE A 296 15.63 -7.11 -0.37
CA ILE A 296 15.83 -7.89 -1.60
C ILE A 296 15.45 -9.35 -1.31
N ASP A 297 14.41 -9.84 -1.98
CA ASP A 297 13.82 -11.17 -1.79
C ASP A 297 14.05 -12.11 -3.00
N GLY A 298 14.88 -11.67 -3.94
CA GLY A 298 15.39 -12.49 -5.04
C GLY A 298 14.35 -12.78 -6.13
N LEU A 299 14.74 -13.59 -7.11
CA LEU A 299 13.89 -13.89 -8.28
C LEU A 299 12.54 -14.50 -7.86
N GLY A 300 11.46 -13.89 -8.35
CA GLY A 300 10.08 -14.28 -8.02
C GLY A 300 9.53 -13.62 -6.76
N GLY A 301 10.35 -12.87 -6.03
CA GLY A 301 9.92 -11.98 -4.96
C GLY A 301 9.44 -10.61 -5.47
N VAL A 302 9.04 -9.75 -4.53
CA VAL A 302 8.51 -8.40 -4.82
C VAL A 302 9.64 -7.42 -5.13
N TYR A 303 10.80 -7.58 -4.47
CA TYR A 303 12.02 -6.80 -4.67
C TYR A 303 13.14 -7.74 -5.14
N PRO A 304 13.12 -8.18 -6.41
CA PRO A 304 14.01 -9.24 -6.87
C PRO A 304 15.48 -8.85 -7.02
N ASP A 305 15.78 -7.55 -7.15
CA ASP A 305 17.13 -6.97 -7.27
C ASP A 305 17.04 -5.50 -6.85
N TYR A 306 18.17 -4.79 -6.81
CA TYR A 306 18.22 -3.36 -6.56
C TYR A 306 17.38 -2.57 -7.59
N PRO A 307 16.55 -1.59 -7.17
CA PRO A 307 15.78 -0.76 -8.08
C PRO A 307 16.61 -0.13 -9.19
N SER A 308 17.81 0.39 -8.89
CA SER A 308 18.72 0.97 -9.91
C SER A 308 19.04 0.00 -11.05
N ARG A 309 19.27 -1.29 -10.74
CA ARG A 309 19.52 -2.34 -11.74
C ARG A 309 18.26 -2.74 -12.49
N LEU A 310 17.11 -2.79 -11.81
CA LEU A 310 15.82 -3.08 -12.45
C LEU A 310 15.44 -1.99 -13.45
N PHE A 311 15.65 -0.72 -13.08
CA PHE A 311 15.44 0.44 -13.95
C PHE A 311 16.34 0.40 -15.18
N GLU A 312 17.64 0.18 -15.03
CA GLU A 312 18.58 0.08 -16.15
C GLU A 312 18.20 -1.01 -17.17
N ARG A 313 17.67 -2.13 -16.68
CA ARG A 313 17.24 -3.26 -17.54
C ARG A 313 15.84 -3.08 -18.12
N GLY A 314 15.09 -2.04 -17.72
CA GLY A 314 13.70 -1.85 -18.13
C GLY A 314 12.71 -2.81 -17.46
N HIS A 315 13.08 -3.42 -16.33
CA HIS A 315 12.27 -4.36 -15.56
C HIS A 315 11.36 -3.62 -14.56
N PHE A 316 10.43 -2.83 -15.08
CA PHE A 316 9.41 -2.12 -14.31
C PHE A 316 8.16 -1.87 -15.16
N ALA A 317 7.04 -1.58 -14.52
CA ALA A 317 5.80 -1.24 -15.22
C ALA A 317 5.94 0.12 -15.92
N LYS A 318 5.74 0.15 -17.25
CA LYS A 318 5.83 1.38 -18.06
C LYS A 318 4.50 2.12 -18.03
N LEU A 319 4.26 2.88 -16.96
CA LEU A 319 3.06 3.69 -16.76
C LEU A 319 3.41 5.19 -16.77
N PRO A 320 2.50 6.08 -17.21
CA PRO A 320 2.67 7.51 -16.99
C PRO A 320 2.73 7.80 -15.49
N PHE A 321 3.68 8.63 -15.06
CA PHE A 321 3.84 9.01 -13.66
C PHE A 321 4.12 10.51 -13.52
N ILE A 322 3.80 11.04 -12.35
CA ILE A 322 4.21 12.36 -11.89
C ILE A 322 5.08 12.11 -10.66
N ALA A 323 6.31 12.64 -10.68
CA ALA A 323 7.24 12.57 -9.56
C ALA A 323 7.77 13.96 -9.25
N GLY A 324 8.09 14.20 -8.00
CA GLY A 324 8.67 15.46 -7.52
C GLY A 324 9.33 15.25 -6.17
N THR A 325 10.16 16.21 -5.80
CA THR A 325 10.82 16.28 -4.48
C THR A 325 10.59 17.67 -3.91
N ASN A 326 10.66 17.79 -2.59
CA ASN A 326 10.80 19.07 -1.93
C ASN A 326 12.20 19.65 -2.16
N LEU A 327 12.36 20.95 -1.97
CA LEU A 327 13.65 21.63 -2.08
C LEU A 327 14.68 21.07 -1.08
N ASP A 328 14.21 20.72 0.13
CA ASP A 328 15.03 20.46 1.31
C ASP A 328 14.67 19.13 2.02
N GLU A 329 14.50 18.03 1.26
CA GLU A 329 14.05 16.72 1.81
C GLU A 329 14.88 16.25 3.02
N GLY A 330 16.20 16.42 2.95
CA GLY A 330 17.13 15.93 3.98
C GLY A 330 17.03 16.66 5.31
N THR A 331 16.45 17.87 5.36
CA THR A 331 16.45 18.69 6.58
C THR A 331 15.71 18.05 7.76
N ALA A 332 14.71 17.20 7.47
CA ALA A 332 13.98 16.45 8.49
C ALA A 332 14.79 15.29 9.08
N PHE A 333 15.81 14.79 8.36
CA PHE A 333 16.60 13.60 8.71
C PHE A 333 18.03 13.95 9.17
N THR A 334 18.41 15.23 9.10
CA THR A 334 19.69 15.69 9.67
C THR A 334 19.58 15.94 11.16
N LEU A 335 20.63 15.59 11.92
CA LEU A 335 20.72 15.92 13.35
C LEU A 335 20.58 17.43 13.58
N LEU A 336 19.69 17.84 14.49
CA LEU A 336 19.45 19.25 14.86
C LEU A 336 20.58 19.87 15.73
N GLY A 337 21.78 19.28 15.74
CA GLY A 337 22.92 19.72 16.54
C GLY A 337 23.93 20.54 15.73
N PRO A 338 24.58 21.57 16.31
CA PRO A 338 25.53 22.42 15.58
C PRO A 338 26.89 21.78 15.29
N ASN A 339 27.12 20.52 15.67
CA ASN A 339 28.45 19.90 15.61
C ASN A 339 28.58 19.00 14.37
N TYR A 340 28.68 19.63 13.20
CA TYR A 340 28.97 18.97 11.93
C TYR A 340 30.49 18.87 11.76
N THR A 341 31.13 17.96 12.50
CA THR A 341 32.51 17.58 12.17
C THR A 341 32.50 16.80 10.86
N THR A 342 33.62 16.79 10.13
CA THR A 342 33.77 15.99 8.90
C THR A 342 33.42 14.52 9.15
N ASP A 343 33.81 13.97 10.30
CA ASP A 343 33.50 12.59 10.70
C ASP A 343 31.98 12.34 10.83
N VAL A 344 31.21 13.30 11.37
CA VAL A 344 29.75 13.19 11.47
C VAL A 344 29.11 13.21 10.09
N ILE A 345 29.57 14.11 9.21
CA ILE A 345 29.09 14.20 7.83
C ILE A 345 29.44 12.91 7.06
N GLU A 346 30.67 12.42 7.16
CA GLU A 346 31.11 11.18 6.52
C GLU A 346 30.32 9.98 7.01
N SER A 347 30.03 9.89 8.32
CA SER A 347 29.20 8.81 8.86
C SER A 347 27.76 8.84 8.30
N PHE A 348 27.16 10.02 8.11
CA PHE A 348 25.84 10.18 7.50
C PHE A 348 25.81 9.81 6.01
N VAL A 349 26.88 10.15 5.27
CA VAL A 349 27.01 9.85 3.82
C VAL A 349 27.30 8.38 3.56
N VAL A 350 27.92 7.67 4.51
CA VAL A 350 28.21 6.23 4.39
C VAL A 350 27.04 5.36 4.89
N ALA A 351 26.20 5.89 5.79
CA ALA A 351 25.05 5.16 6.35
C ALA A 351 23.80 5.17 5.45
N ASN A 352 23.74 6.07 4.46
CA ASN A 352 22.66 6.21 3.47
C ASN A 352 23.18 6.01 2.04
#